data_AF-A0A1V6NQY8-F1
#
_entry.id   AF-A0A1V6NQY8-F1
#
_cell.length_a   1.000
_cell.length_b   1.000
_cell.length_c   1.000
_cell.angle_alpha   90.00
_cell.angle_beta   90.00
_cell.angle_gamma   90.00
#
_symmetry.space_group_name_H-M   'P 1'
#
loop_
_entity.id
_entity.type
_entity.pdbx_description
1 polymer ?
#
loop_
_entity_poly.entity_id
_entity_poly.type
_entity_poly.pdbx_seq_one_letter_code
_entity_poly.pdbx_strand_id
1 'polypeptide(L)'
;MFMEDNERKKERMRGDGMDAQKLSVADLLVACPTVCCFSFKEKMFLECVVSALRDVDWSPESFDCLQILSDTKTMLLSLAKTRLGLIPTVPFDDVIDGKGQGLNVLLNGPPGVGKTFTVEATSEYFKRPLYSISAGELVVDHGDSHALESQLEIIFKIAKHFNAFLLLDEADAFMASRTELHDNHNRLVTVFLRKLEHYRGLLFLTSNRGIQFDEAILSRIHLTIEYKNLTRDFRRGL
;
A
#
# COMPACT_ATOMS: atom_id res chain seq x y z
N MET A 1 21.31 -9.03 -12.42
CA MET A 1 21.53 -7.61 -12.02
C MET A 1 21.39 -6.61 -13.17
N PHE A 2 21.83 -6.89 -14.42
CA PHE A 2 21.74 -5.93 -15.54
C PHE A 2 20.43 -5.92 -16.35
N MET A 3 19.51 -6.87 -16.12
CA MET A 3 18.26 -6.98 -16.89
C MET A 3 17.07 -6.22 -16.28
N GLU A 4 17.00 -6.04 -14.96
CA GLU A 4 15.88 -5.34 -14.31
C GLU A 4 15.92 -3.81 -14.49
N ASP A 5 17.11 -3.21 -14.55
CA ASP A 5 17.27 -1.77 -14.78
C ASP A 5 16.88 -1.36 -16.21
N ASN A 6 16.90 -2.31 -17.16
CA ASN A 6 16.57 -2.05 -18.56
C ASN A 6 15.05 -2.06 -18.79
N GLU A 7 14.32 -2.89 -18.04
CA GLU A 7 12.84 -2.92 -18.01
C GLU A 7 12.27 -1.68 -17.31
N ARG A 8 12.84 -1.27 -16.15
CA ARG A 8 12.46 -0.02 -15.44
C ARG A 8 12.61 1.25 -16.30
N LYS A 9 13.46 1.20 -17.32
CA LYS A 9 13.77 2.30 -18.22
C LYS A 9 12.82 2.44 -19.41
N LYS A 10 11.97 1.45 -19.68
CA LYS A 10 11.04 1.40 -20.83
C LYS A 10 9.64 1.97 -20.52
N GLU A 11 9.19 1.95 -19.27
CA GLU A 11 7.81 2.33 -18.90
C GLU A 11 7.61 3.81 -18.54
N ARG A 12 8.68 4.61 -18.49
CA ARG A 12 8.54 6.06 -18.32
C ARG A 12 8.45 6.69 -19.70
N MET A 13 7.39 7.46 -19.98
CA MET A 13 7.49 8.50 -21.00
C MET A 13 8.72 9.33 -20.65
N ARG A 14 9.78 9.19 -21.45
CA ARG A 14 10.97 9.99 -21.26
C ARG A 14 10.66 11.33 -21.89
N GLY A 15 10.60 12.38 -21.06
CA GLY A 15 10.82 13.71 -21.58
C GLY A 15 12.14 13.70 -22.36
N ASP A 16 12.18 14.41 -23.46
CA ASP A 16 13.38 14.68 -24.28
C ASP A 16 14.49 15.42 -23.49
N GLY A 17 14.24 15.75 -22.22
CA GLY A 17 15.15 16.46 -21.35
C GLY A 17 15.15 17.96 -21.62
N MET A 18 14.20 18.46 -22.41
CA MET A 18 13.99 19.90 -22.55
C MET A 18 13.47 20.46 -21.24
N ASP A 19 14.13 21.53 -20.79
CA ASP A 19 13.66 22.35 -19.69
C ASP A 19 12.35 23.03 -20.11
N ALA A 20 11.28 22.83 -19.35
CA ALA A 20 9.97 23.39 -19.64
C ALA A 20 10.00 24.93 -19.75
N GLN A 21 10.96 25.59 -19.09
CA GLN A 21 11.17 27.03 -19.17
C GLN A 21 11.77 27.49 -20.51
N LYS A 22 12.25 26.56 -21.34
CA LYS A 22 12.82 26.83 -22.67
C LYS A 22 11.85 26.56 -23.81
N LEU A 23 10.63 26.10 -23.51
CA LEU A 23 9.60 25.87 -24.52
C LEU A 23 9.15 27.20 -25.13
N SER A 24 9.12 27.28 -26.45
CA SER A 24 8.57 28.43 -27.14
C SER A 24 7.04 28.43 -27.06
N VAL A 25 6.41 29.58 -27.34
CA VAL A 25 4.95 29.67 -27.44
C VAL A 25 4.40 28.71 -28.50
N ALA A 26 5.14 28.49 -29.58
CA ALA A 26 4.74 27.53 -30.62
C ALA A 26 4.74 26.08 -30.11
N ASP A 27 5.71 25.72 -29.27
CA ASP A 27 5.79 24.38 -28.66
C ASP A 27 4.64 24.14 -27.69
N LEU A 28 4.27 25.17 -26.91
CA LEU A 28 3.12 25.10 -26.00
C LEU A 28 1.79 24.98 -26.74
N LEU A 29 1.66 25.56 -27.94
CA LEU A 29 0.44 25.47 -28.76
C LEU A 29 0.19 24.06 -29.32
N VAL A 30 1.25 23.25 -29.50
CA VAL A 30 1.13 21.86 -29.98
C VAL A 30 1.20 20.84 -28.84
N ALA A 31 1.45 21.28 -27.61
CA ALA A 31 1.51 20.41 -26.45
C ALA A 31 0.11 19.86 -26.10
N CYS A 32 0.07 18.62 -25.63
CA CYS A 32 -1.16 18.04 -25.10
C CYS A 32 -1.54 18.77 -23.79
N PRO A 33 -2.73 19.39 -23.70
CA PRO A 33 -3.13 20.16 -22.51
C PRO A 33 -3.50 19.26 -21.32
N THR A 34 -3.47 17.94 -21.54
CA THR A 34 -3.88 16.90 -20.61
C THR A 34 -2.79 15.83 -20.48
N VAL A 35 -2.78 15.15 -19.33
CA VAL A 35 -1.89 14.01 -19.05
C VAL A 35 -2.69 12.89 -18.41
N CYS A 36 -2.32 11.65 -18.71
CA CYS A 36 -2.91 10.48 -18.06
C CYS A 36 -2.43 10.40 -16.60
N CYS A 37 -3.37 10.31 -15.67
CA CYS A 37 -3.13 10.21 -14.23
C CYS A 37 -3.89 9.03 -13.64
N PHE A 38 -3.40 8.46 -12.54
CA PHE A 38 -4.17 7.48 -11.77
C PHE A 38 -4.81 8.16 -10.56
N SER A 39 -6.13 8.04 -10.41
CA SER A 39 -6.84 8.51 -9.21
C SER A 39 -6.89 7.40 -8.17
N PHE A 40 -6.22 7.57 -7.03
CA PHE A 40 -6.30 6.61 -5.93
C PHE A 40 -7.69 6.55 -5.28
N LYS A 41 -8.47 7.63 -5.39
CA LYS A 41 -9.84 7.70 -4.88
C LYS A 41 -10.81 6.95 -5.78
N GLU A 42 -10.77 7.23 -7.08
CA GLU A 42 -11.67 6.61 -8.08
C GLU A 42 -11.14 5.27 -8.60
N LYS A 43 -9.89 4.92 -8.26
CA LYS A 43 -9.21 3.66 -8.56
C LYS A 43 -9.09 3.36 -10.06
N MET A 44 -8.95 4.41 -10.86
CA MET A 44 -8.88 4.31 -12.32
C MET A 44 -7.95 5.36 -12.92
N PHE A 45 -7.51 5.11 -14.16
CA PHE A 45 -6.81 6.11 -14.96
C PHE A 45 -7.79 7.14 -15.51
N LEU A 46 -7.41 8.40 -15.42
CA LEU A 46 -8.16 9.58 -15.85
C LEU A 46 -7.27 10.48 -16.70
N GLU A 47 -7.89 11.32 -17.51
CA GLU A 47 -7.21 12.43 -18.18
C GLU A 47 -7.29 13.67 -17.28
N CYS A 48 -6.15 14.24 -16.90
CA CYS A 48 -6.08 15.43 -16.06
C CYS A 48 -5.55 16.61 -16.87
N VAL A 49 -6.24 17.75 -16.76
CA VAL A 49 -5.78 19.01 -17.36
C VAL A 49 -4.51 19.46 -16.64
N VAL A 50 -3.43 19.70 -17.39
CA VAL A 50 -2.12 20.07 -16.85
C VAL A 50 -2.21 21.34 -16.00
N SER A 51 -3.01 22.33 -16.42
CA SER A 51 -3.20 23.58 -15.69
C SER A 51 -3.97 23.44 -14.37
N ALA A 52 -4.62 22.30 -14.13
CA ALA A 52 -5.33 22.01 -12.88
C ALA A 52 -4.47 21.19 -11.89
N LEU A 53 -3.29 20.73 -12.31
CA LEU A 53 -2.37 20.00 -11.44
C LEU A 53 -1.68 20.97 -10.48
N ARG A 54 -1.52 20.50 -9.24
CA ARG A 54 -0.81 21.20 -8.18
C ARG A 54 -0.08 20.18 -7.31
N ASP A 55 0.93 20.66 -6.61
CA ASP A 55 1.58 19.85 -5.58
C ASP A 55 0.58 19.45 -4.50
N VAL A 56 0.79 18.28 -3.92
CA VAL A 56 -0.05 17.76 -2.84
C VAL A 56 0.33 18.45 -1.54
N ASP A 57 -0.67 18.97 -0.83
CA ASP A 57 -0.54 19.55 0.50
C ASP A 57 -0.51 18.42 1.55
N TRP A 58 0.70 17.94 1.87
CA TRP A 58 0.91 16.86 2.85
C TRP A 58 0.81 17.35 4.30
N SER A 59 0.30 16.50 5.19
CA SER A 59 0.12 16.77 6.63
C SER A 59 0.92 15.80 7.51
N PRO A 60 2.28 15.87 7.52
CA PRO A 60 3.12 14.91 8.25
C PRO A 60 2.93 14.94 9.77
N GLU A 61 2.42 16.04 10.33
CA GLU A 61 2.13 16.23 11.76
C GLU A 61 1.00 15.29 12.24
N SER A 62 0.17 14.79 11.32
CA SER A 62 -0.87 13.78 11.62
C SER A 62 -0.30 12.51 12.27
N PHE A 63 0.97 12.18 12.00
CA PHE A 63 1.65 11.03 12.59
C PHE A 63 1.90 11.18 14.10
N ASP A 64 2.10 12.41 14.56
CA ASP A 64 2.30 12.69 15.99
C ASP A 64 1.02 12.45 16.79
N CYS A 65 -0.15 12.68 16.16
CA CYS A 65 -1.46 12.41 16.72
C CYS A 65 -1.77 10.90 16.91
N LEU A 66 -0.96 10.00 16.34
CA LEU A 66 -1.18 8.56 16.50
C LEU A 66 -1.03 8.11 17.94
N GLN A 67 -1.98 7.33 18.42
CA GLN A 67 -2.06 6.88 19.81
C GLN A 67 -1.60 5.42 19.92
N ILE A 68 -0.41 5.16 19.38
CA ILE A 68 0.31 3.88 19.47
C ILE A 68 1.60 4.10 20.27
N LEU A 69 2.12 3.02 20.89
CA LEU A 69 3.33 3.08 21.71
C LEU A 69 4.51 3.68 20.91
N SER A 70 5.29 4.55 21.55
CA SER A 70 6.40 5.26 20.91
C SER A 70 7.43 4.32 20.27
N ASP A 71 7.70 3.17 20.91
CA ASP A 71 8.59 2.15 20.37
C ASP A 71 8.02 1.54 19.08
N THR A 72 6.71 1.30 19.03
CA THR A 72 6.01 0.81 17.84
C THR A 72 6.01 1.86 16.73
N LYS A 73 5.83 3.15 17.04
CA LYS A 73 6.00 4.24 16.06
C LYS A 73 7.40 4.21 15.45
N THR A 74 8.42 4.09 16.30
CA THR A 74 9.83 4.10 15.88
C THR A 74 10.16 2.89 15.00
N MET A 75 9.64 1.72 15.37
CA MET A 75 9.79 0.49 14.58
C MET A 75 9.11 0.62 13.22
N LEU A 76 7.86 1.10 13.19
CA LEU A 76 7.11 1.34 11.95
C LEU A 76 7.87 2.30 11.01
N LEU A 77 8.33 3.44 11.53
CA LEU A 77 9.08 4.42 10.75
C LEU A 77 10.39 3.84 10.24
N SER A 78 11.13 3.10 11.06
CA SER A 78 12.42 2.49 10.66
C SER A 78 12.25 1.46 9.55
N LEU A 79 11.24 0.59 9.68
CA LEU A 79 10.92 -0.42 8.67
C LEU A 79 10.46 0.24 7.37
N ALA A 80 9.57 1.25 7.46
CA ALA A 80 9.08 1.97 6.29
C ALA A 80 10.20 2.74 5.56
N LYS A 81 11.08 3.45 6.30
CA LYS A 81 12.26 4.15 5.74
C LYS A 81 13.17 3.20 4.97
N THR A 82 13.40 2.03 5.54
CA THR A 82 14.21 0.98 4.92
C THR A 82 13.61 0.52 3.59
N ARG A 83 12.29 0.26 3.55
CA ARG A 83 11.62 -0.18 2.31
C ARG A 83 11.50 0.90 1.25
N LEU A 84 11.36 2.16 1.67
CA LEU A 84 11.32 3.30 0.76
C LEU A 84 12.71 3.67 0.21
N GLY A 85 13.77 2.95 0.60
CA GLY A 85 15.15 3.24 0.18
C GLY A 85 15.68 4.56 0.73
N LEU A 86 15.10 5.08 1.81
CA LEU A 86 15.51 6.34 2.45
C LEU A 86 16.73 6.15 3.35
N ILE A 87 17.02 4.91 3.75
CA ILE A 87 18.22 4.53 4.49
C ILE A 87 19.01 3.56 3.61
N PRO A 88 20.32 3.79 3.39
CA PRO A 88 21.16 2.82 2.71
C PRO A 88 21.30 1.59 3.60
N THR A 89 20.62 0.51 3.24
CA THR A 89 20.87 -0.80 3.82
C THR A 89 22.14 -1.38 3.21
N VAL A 90 23.02 -1.92 4.04
CA VAL A 90 24.00 -2.91 3.58
C VAL A 90 23.17 -3.99 2.88
N PRO A 91 23.48 -4.37 1.62
CA PRO A 91 22.81 -5.49 0.99
C PRO A 91 23.17 -6.72 1.82
N PHE A 92 22.33 -7.09 2.77
CA PHE A 92 22.28 -8.45 3.25
C PHE A 92 21.75 -9.21 2.06
N ASP A 93 22.68 -9.82 1.32
CA ASP A 93 22.39 -10.71 0.22
C ASP A 93 21.32 -11.69 0.68
N ASP A 94 20.14 -11.48 0.12
CA ASP A 94 19.09 -12.45 -0.03
C ASP A 94 19.75 -13.73 -0.57
N VAL A 95 20.09 -14.68 0.32
CA VAL A 95 20.50 -16.04 -0.05
C VAL A 95 19.42 -16.71 -0.94
N ILE A 96 18.23 -16.11 -1.03
CA ILE A 96 17.12 -16.46 -1.92
C ILE A 96 16.54 -15.18 -2.53
N ASP A 97 16.79 -14.96 -3.83
CA ASP A 97 16.24 -13.84 -4.61
C ASP A 97 14.71 -13.71 -4.40
N GLY A 98 14.28 -12.61 -3.75
CA GLY A 98 12.87 -12.24 -3.63
C GLY A 98 12.22 -12.40 -2.26
N LYS A 99 12.90 -12.89 -1.22
CA LYS A 99 12.38 -12.86 0.16
C LYS A 99 12.78 -11.55 0.85
N GLY A 100 11.86 -10.94 1.60
CA GLY A 100 12.19 -9.82 2.48
C GLY A 100 12.40 -8.46 1.80
N GLN A 101 11.79 -8.20 0.63
CA GLN A 101 11.80 -6.87 -0.02
C GLN A 101 10.52 -6.05 0.23
N GLY A 102 9.46 -6.67 0.73
CA GLY A 102 8.23 -6.00 1.16
C GLY A 102 8.17 -5.73 2.67
N LEU A 103 7.23 -4.89 3.09
CA LEU A 103 6.82 -4.74 4.48
C LEU A 103 5.31 -4.95 4.55
N ASN A 104 4.91 -6.00 5.25
CA ASN A 104 3.51 -6.30 5.54
C ASN A 104 3.25 -5.99 7.01
N VAL A 105 2.35 -5.04 7.27
CA VAL A 105 1.95 -4.61 8.61
C VAL A 105 0.49 -5.01 8.85
N LEU A 106 0.23 -5.67 9.97
CA LEU A 106 -1.13 -5.97 10.41
C LEU A 106 -1.56 -5.01 11.50
N LEU A 107 -2.66 -4.30 11.29
CA LEU A 107 -3.31 -3.45 12.27
C LEU A 107 -4.54 -4.17 12.80
N ASN A 108 -4.49 -4.64 14.04
CA ASN A 108 -5.55 -5.47 14.59
C ASN A 108 -6.22 -4.83 15.80
N GLY A 109 -7.56 -4.85 15.85
CA GLY A 109 -8.31 -4.42 17.04
C GLY A 109 -9.73 -4.01 16.72
N PRO A 110 -10.49 -3.51 17.71
CA PRO A 110 -11.90 -3.15 17.53
C PRO A 110 -12.13 -2.09 16.43
N PRO A 111 -13.34 -1.99 15.86
CA PRO A 111 -13.67 -0.93 14.92
C PRO A 111 -13.58 0.46 15.60
N GLY A 112 -13.18 1.49 14.83
CA GLY A 112 -13.17 2.87 15.31
C GLY A 112 -11.99 3.27 16.21
N VAL A 113 -10.92 2.46 16.29
CA VAL A 113 -9.73 2.72 17.13
C VAL A 113 -8.55 3.39 16.39
N GLY A 114 -8.77 3.87 15.15
CA GLY A 114 -7.74 4.58 14.39
C GLY A 114 -6.77 3.69 13.59
N LYS A 115 -7.17 2.46 13.24
CA LYS A 115 -6.36 1.56 12.39
C LYS A 115 -6.07 2.17 11.01
N THR A 116 -7.12 2.52 10.27
CA THR A 116 -7.01 3.18 8.95
C THR A 116 -6.22 4.48 9.04
N PHE A 117 -6.51 5.30 10.05
CA PHE A 117 -5.80 6.55 10.33
C PHE A 117 -4.29 6.37 10.52
N THR A 118 -3.86 5.24 11.07
CA THR A 118 -2.42 4.95 11.21
C THR A 118 -1.73 4.84 9.87
N VAL A 119 -2.38 4.25 8.87
CA VAL A 119 -1.80 4.13 7.53
C VAL A 119 -1.83 5.47 6.81
N GLU A 120 -2.95 6.20 6.92
CA GLU A 120 -3.10 7.57 6.39
C GLU A 120 -1.99 8.48 6.92
N ALA A 121 -1.87 8.60 8.23
CA ALA A 121 -0.86 9.44 8.87
C ALA A 121 0.58 9.02 8.54
N THR A 122 0.83 7.71 8.42
CA THR A 122 2.15 7.21 7.99
C THR A 122 2.44 7.60 6.53
N SER A 123 1.46 7.47 5.64
CA SER A 123 1.61 7.84 4.22
C SER A 123 1.86 9.34 4.04
N GLU A 124 1.15 10.17 4.82
CA GLU A 124 1.33 11.62 4.89
C GLU A 124 2.72 11.99 5.40
N TYR A 125 3.19 11.34 6.47
CA TYR A 125 4.54 11.53 7.00
C TYR A 125 5.63 11.27 5.96
N PHE A 126 5.48 10.23 5.14
CA PHE A 126 6.43 9.89 4.08
C PHE A 126 6.18 10.62 2.76
N LYS A 127 5.12 11.44 2.67
CA LYS A 127 4.68 12.15 1.46
C LYS A 127 4.52 11.20 0.27
N ARG A 128 3.84 10.07 0.53
CA ARG A 128 3.56 9.03 -0.47
C ARG A 128 2.06 8.82 -0.58
N PRO A 129 1.54 8.51 -1.78
CA PRO A 129 0.12 8.23 -1.95
C PRO A 129 -0.34 7.04 -1.11
N LEU A 130 -1.60 7.07 -0.66
CA LEU A 130 -2.28 5.92 -0.08
C LEU A 130 -3.23 5.32 -1.11
N TYR A 131 -3.04 4.04 -1.42
CA TYR A 131 -3.98 3.24 -2.20
C TYR A 131 -4.78 2.36 -1.26
N SER A 132 -6.02 2.75 -0.95
CA SER A 132 -6.90 1.99 -0.06
C SER A 132 -7.90 1.13 -0.85
N ILE A 133 -7.96 -0.17 -0.54
CA ILE A 133 -8.86 -1.15 -1.13
C ILE A 133 -9.60 -1.85 0.01
N SER A 134 -10.94 -1.87 0.00
CA SER A 134 -11.67 -2.72 0.94
C SER A 134 -11.57 -4.19 0.50
N ALA A 135 -11.47 -5.11 1.46
CA ALA A 135 -11.51 -6.54 1.19
C ALA A 135 -12.77 -6.96 0.40
N GLY A 136 -13.90 -6.28 0.60
CA GLY A 136 -15.13 -6.53 -0.16
C GLY A 136 -14.97 -6.26 -1.67
N GLU A 137 -14.12 -5.32 -2.06
CA GLU A 137 -13.83 -5.02 -3.47
C GLU A 137 -13.00 -6.11 -4.16
N LEU A 138 -12.28 -6.92 -3.38
CA LEU A 138 -11.45 -8.01 -3.89
C LEU A 138 -12.23 -9.31 -4.09
N VAL A 139 -13.38 -9.47 -3.44
CA VAL A 139 -14.26 -10.65 -3.57
C VAL A 139 -15.36 -10.38 -4.59
N VAL A 140 -14.99 -9.83 -5.75
CA VAL A 140 -15.88 -9.68 -6.90
C VAL A 140 -16.13 -11.03 -7.59
N ASP A 141 -17.19 -11.10 -8.42
CA ASP A 141 -17.56 -12.27 -9.22
C ASP A 141 -17.72 -13.58 -8.42
N HIS A 142 -18.48 -13.52 -7.31
CA HIS A 142 -18.77 -14.67 -6.43
C HIS A 142 -17.52 -15.35 -5.85
N GLY A 143 -16.40 -14.63 -5.76
CA GLY A 143 -15.16 -15.19 -5.23
C GLY A 143 -14.46 -16.11 -6.24
N ASP A 144 -14.38 -15.69 -7.50
CA ASP A 144 -13.50 -16.32 -8.48
C ASP A 144 -12.03 -16.04 -8.14
N SER A 145 -11.27 -17.11 -7.95
CA SER A 145 -9.84 -17.02 -7.62
C SER A 145 -8.99 -16.41 -8.73
N HIS A 146 -9.35 -16.57 -10.00
CA HIS A 146 -8.60 -16.01 -11.12
C HIS A 146 -8.85 -14.51 -11.27
N ALA A 147 -10.08 -14.08 -11.01
CA ALA A 147 -10.44 -12.65 -10.96
C ALA A 147 -9.67 -11.95 -9.83
N LEU A 148 -9.71 -12.52 -8.62
CA LEU A 148 -8.94 -12.04 -7.47
C LEU A 148 -7.44 -11.95 -7.80
N GLU A 149 -6.89 -13.00 -8.41
CA GLU A 149 -5.47 -13.04 -8.75
C GLU A 149 -5.06 -11.90 -9.69
N SER A 150 -5.86 -11.66 -10.73
CA SER A 150 -5.64 -10.62 -11.74
C SER A 150 -5.80 -9.23 -11.14
N GLN A 151 -6.80 -9.04 -10.30
CA GLN A 151 -7.08 -7.77 -9.63
C GLN A 151 -5.95 -7.40 -8.66
N LEU A 152 -5.50 -8.32 -7.82
CA LEU A 152 -4.36 -8.11 -6.92
C LEU A 152 -3.09 -7.77 -7.68
N GLU A 153 -2.85 -8.41 -8.82
CA GLU A 153 -1.68 -8.12 -9.66
C GLU A 153 -1.71 -6.68 -10.20
N ILE A 154 -2.86 -6.21 -10.65
CA ILE A 154 -3.04 -4.82 -11.11
C ILE A 154 -2.82 -3.84 -9.94
N ILE A 155 -3.48 -4.08 -8.81
CA ILE A 155 -3.36 -3.23 -7.60
C ILE A 155 -1.90 -3.13 -7.17
N PHE A 156 -1.19 -4.26 -7.11
CA PHE A 156 0.21 -4.30 -6.69
C PHE A 156 1.14 -3.61 -7.67
N LYS A 157 0.92 -3.75 -8.98
CA LYS A 157 1.67 -3.03 -10.01
C LYS A 157 1.49 -1.53 -9.88
N ILE A 158 0.26 -1.05 -9.72
CA ILE A 158 -0.05 0.37 -9.52
C ILE A 158 0.61 0.89 -8.25
N ALA A 159 0.38 0.22 -7.11
CA ALA A 159 0.95 0.63 -5.83
C ALA A 159 2.49 0.72 -5.90
N LYS A 160 3.14 -0.27 -6.52
CA LYS A 160 4.60 -0.28 -6.72
C LYS A 160 5.04 0.85 -7.65
N HIS A 161 4.35 1.07 -8.77
CA HIS A 161 4.71 2.11 -9.75
C HIS A 161 4.75 3.50 -9.11
N PHE A 162 3.77 3.81 -8.26
CA PHE A 162 3.67 5.10 -7.57
C PHE A 162 4.41 5.16 -6.22
N ASN A 163 5.08 4.09 -5.79
CA ASN A 163 5.61 3.93 -4.42
C ASN A 163 4.56 4.28 -3.34
N ALA A 164 3.32 3.83 -3.57
CA ALA A 164 2.19 4.08 -2.69
C ALA A 164 2.20 3.13 -1.49
N PHE A 165 1.67 3.61 -0.36
CA PHE A 165 1.22 2.76 0.74
C PHE A 165 -0.03 2.02 0.26
N LEU A 166 -0.02 0.69 0.28
CA LEU A 166 -1.19 -0.11 -0.03
C LEU A 166 -1.90 -0.49 1.26
N LEU A 167 -3.16 -0.11 1.40
CA LEU A 167 -4.03 -0.51 2.49
C LEU A 167 -5.08 -1.47 1.97
N LEU A 168 -5.16 -2.66 2.57
CA LEU A 168 -6.29 -3.55 2.45
C LEU A 168 -7.12 -3.47 3.73
N ASP A 169 -8.24 -2.76 3.65
CA ASP A 169 -9.12 -2.51 4.78
C ASP A 169 -10.10 -3.67 4.98
N GLU A 170 -10.36 -4.04 6.24
CA GLU A 170 -11.25 -5.13 6.64
C GLU A 170 -10.86 -6.49 6.04
N ALA A 171 -9.56 -6.79 6.04
CA ALA A 171 -8.99 -8.01 5.48
C ALA A 171 -9.36 -9.30 6.23
N ASP A 172 -10.24 -9.22 7.23
CA ASP A 172 -10.77 -10.33 8.05
C ASP A 172 -11.20 -11.54 7.20
N ALA A 173 -11.83 -11.30 6.05
CA ALA A 173 -12.30 -12.34 5.14
C ALA A 173 -11.16 -13.15 4.52
N PHE A 174 -9.99 -12.55 4.30
CA PHE A 174 -8.82 -13.26 3.80
C PHE A 174 -7.92 -13.79 4.90
N MET A 175 -8.22 -13.43 6.15
CA MET A 175 -7.42 -13.78 7.32
C MET A 175 -8.01 -14.90 8.18
N ALA A 176 -9.22 -15.36 7.86
CA ALA A 176 -9.91 -16.39 8.60
C ALA A 176 -9.20 -17.76 8.47
N SER A 177 -9.31 -18.57 9.52
CA SER A 177 -8.84 -19.95 9.49
C SER A 177 -9.57 -20.76 8.42
N ARG A 178 -8.82 -21.61 7.72
CA ARG A 178 -9.36 -22.50 6.69
C ARG A 178 -10.30 -23.52 7.33
N THR A 179 -11.41 -23.80 6.68
CA THR A 179 -12.38 -24.81 7.11
C THR A 179 -12.59 -25.84 6.02
N GLU A 180 -12.65 -27.14 6.36
CA GLU A 180 -12.85 -28.23 5.39
C GLU A 180 -14.15 -28.12 4.58
N LEU A 181 -15.12 -27.32 5.04
CA LEU A 181 -16.44 -27.16 4.42
C LEU A 181 -16.48 -26.08 3.30
N HIS A 182 -15.42 -25.29 3.13
CA HIS A 182 -15.43 -24.11 2.25
C HIS A 182 -14.23 -24.06 1.29
N ASP A 183 -14.20 -24.98 0.33
CA ASP A 183 -13.12 -25.11 -0.66
C ASP A 183 -12.85 -23.81 -1.45
N ASN A 184 -13.90 -23.11 -1.89
CA ASN A 184 -13.71 -21.88 -2.67
C ASN A 184 -13.09 -20.76 -1.83
N HIS A 185 -13.50 -20.61 -0.57
CA HIS A 185 -12.93 -19.64 0.36
C HIS A 185 -11.45 -19.94 0.64
N ASN A 186 -11.12 -21.20 0.94
CA ASN A 186 -9.75 -21.63 1.17
C ASN A 186 -8.86 -21.36 -0.04
N ARG A 187 -9.39 -21.50 -1.26
CA ARG A 187 -8.70 -21.16 -2.50
C ARG A 187 -8.41 -19.66 -2.61
N LEU A 188 -9.37 -18.80 -2.29
CA LEU A 188 -9.18 -17.34 -2.27
C LEU A 188 -8.13 -16.92 -1.25
N VAL A 189 -8.21 -17.42 -0.02
CA VAL A 189 -7.21 -17.19 1.04
C VAL A 189 -5.82 -17.64 0.57
N THR A 190 -5.72 -18.78 -0.10
CA THR A 190 -4.46 -19.30 -0.63
C THR A 190 -3.86 -18.40 -1.71
N VAL A 191 -4.67 -17.94 -2.67
CA VAL A 191 -4.22 -17.00 -3.72
C VAL A 191 -3.78 -15.67 -3.11
N PHE A 192 -4.55 -15.14 -2.17
CA PHE A 192 -4.24 -13.92 -1.46
C PHE A 192 -2.87 -14.01 -0.75
N LEU A 193 -2.67 -15.04 0.07
CA LEU A 193 -1.41 -15.27 0.80
C LEU A 193 -0.21 -15.44 -0.12
N ARG A 194 -0.40 -16.15 -1.24
CA ARG A 194 0.65 -16.32 -2.26
C ARG A 194 1.04 -14.98 -2.87
N LYS A 195 0.07 -14.12 -3.19
CA LYS A 195 0.33 -12.79 -3.75
C LYS A 195 1.01 -11.88 -2.70
N LEU A 196 0.59 -11.94 -1.43
CA LEU A 196 1.22 -11.20 -0.33
C LEU A 196 2.72 -11.49 -0.17
N GLU A 197 3.13 -12.75 -0.35
CA GLU A 197 4.53 -13.17 -0.24
C GLU A 197 5.43 -12.51 -1.30
N HIS A 198 4.88 -12.27 -2.49
CA HIS A 198 5.63 -11.72 -3.61
C HIS A 198 5.51 -10.19 -3.72
N TYR A 199 4.67 -9.56 -2.89
CA TYR A 199 4.50 -8.12 -2.93
C TYR A 199 5.70 -7.40 -2.30
N ARG A 200 6.45 -6.70 -3.15
CA ARG A 200 7.68 -5.97 -2.78
C ARG A 200 7.37 -4.47 -2.59
N GLY A 201 6.45 -4.17 -1.67
CA GLY A 201 6.01 -2.81 -1.35
C GLY A 201 5.62 -2.64 0.12
N LEU A 202 4.98 -1.52 0.43
CA LEU A 202 4.46 -1.22 1.76
C LEU A 202 2.98 -1.61 1.81
N LEU A 203 2.66 -2.71 2.47
CA LEU A 203 1.31 -3.22 2.63
C LEU A 203 0.85 -3.14 4.08
N PHE A 204 -0.35 -2.62 4.27
CA PHE A 204 -1.06 -2.57 5.54
C PHE A 204 -2.36 -3.34 5.40
N LEU A 205 -2.63 -4.21 6.37
CA LEU A 205 -3.87 -4.95 6.52
C LEU A 205 -4.57 -4.46 7.77
N THR A 206 -5.87 -4.17 7.72
CA THR A 206 -6.65 -3.96 8.94
C THR A 206 -7.53 -5.18 9.22
N SER A 207 -7.69 -5.49 10.49
CA SER A 207 -8.54 -6.57 10.99
C SER A 207 -9.39 -6.05 12.16
N ASN A 208 -10.67 -6.39 12.15
CA ASN A 208 -11.59 -6.14 13.26
C ASN A 208 -11.72 -7.36 14.18
N ARG A 209 -11.31 -8.55 13.73
CA ARG A 209 -11.41 -9.80 14.50
C ARG A 209 -10.21 -9.98 15.42
N GLY A 210 -10.43 -10.61 16.58
CA GLY A 210 -9.35 -10.95 17.53
C GLY A 210 -8.28 -11.89 16.94
N ILE A 211 -7.31 -12.29 17.76
CA ILE A 211 -6.05 -13.01 17.41
C ILE A 211 -6.29 -14.48 16.97
N GLN A 212 -7.27 -14.76 16.11
CA GLN A 212 -7.43 -16.05 15.46
C GLN A 212 -7.09 -15.90 13.98
N PHE A 213 -5.80 -15.70 13.73
CA PHE A 213 -5.24 -15.67 12.39
C PHE A 213 -4.64 -17.03 12.05
N ASP A 214 -4.78 -17.44 10.79
CA ASP A 214 -4.03 -18.58 10.25
C ASP A 214 -2.52 -18.31 10.38
N GLU A 215 -1.76 -19.28 10.87
CA GLU A 215 -0.31 -19.20 11.09
C GLU A 215 0.45 -18.86 9.80
N ALA A 216 -0.06 -19.29 8.65
CA ALA A 216 0.50 -18.94 7.35
C ALA A 216 0.39 -17.45 7.04
N ILE A 217 -0.58 -16.73 7.62
CA ILE A 217 -0.68 -15.27 7.49
C ILE A 217 0.36 -14.62 8.38
N LEU A 218 0.43 -15.02 9.66
CA LEU A 218 1.35 -14.42 10.63
C LEU A 218 2.80 -14.56 10.19
N SER A 219 3.18 -15.68 9.56
CA SER A 219 4.53 -15.87 9.00
C SER A 219 4.90 -14.89 7.88
N ARG A 220 3.92 -14.19 7.30
CA ARG A 220 4.09 -13.17 6.25
C ARG A 220 3.94 -11.74 6.77
N ILE A 221 3.57 -11.55 8.04
CA ILE A 221 3.47 -10.25 8.70
C ILE A 221 4.79 -9.94 9.40
N HIS A 222 5.34 -8.76 9.12
CA HIS A 222 6.62 -8.31 9.70
C HIS A 222 6.40 -7.50 10.98
N LEU A 223 5.27 -6.83 11.08
CA LEU A 223 4.87 -6.02 12.23
C LEU A 223 3.38 -6.16 12.48
N THR A 224 3.01 -6.51 13.70
CA THR A 224 1.62 -6.46 14.16
C THR A 224 1.46 -5.33 15.16
N ILE A 225 0.49 -4.46 14.93
CA ILE A 225 0.10 -3.39 15.86
C ILE A 225 -1.28 -3.73 16.41
N GLU A 226 -1.33 -4.03 17.70
CA GLU A 226 -2.58 -4.34 18.40
C GLU A 226 -3.18 -3.09 19.04
N TYR A 227 -4.44 -2.83 18.71
CA TYR A 227 -5.23 -1.73 19.24
C TYR A 227 -6.18 -2.28 20.30
N LYS A 228 -6.15 -1.63 21.47
CA LYS A 228 -7.11 -1.89 22.54
C LYS A 228 -8.33 -0.99 22.36
N ASN A 229 -9.42 -1.33 23.05
CA ASN A 229 -10.57 -0.44 23.13
C ASN A 229 -10.13 0.95 23.64
N LEU A 230 -10.64 2.00 23.02
CA LEU A 230 -10.42 3.36 23.46
C LEU A 230 -10.90 3.52 24.90
N THR A 231 -10.02 3.97 25.79
CA THR A 231 -10.38 4.29 27.17
C THR A 231 -11.36 5.47 27.20
N ARG A 232 -12.13 5.64 28.29
CA ARG A 232 -13.07 6.77 28.42
C ARG A 232 -12.37 8.13 28.32
N ASP A 233 -11.15 8.23 28.80
CA ASP A 233 -10.34 9.45 28.72
C ASP A 233 -9.97 9.80 27.27
N PHE A 234 -9.76 8.78 26.43
CA PHE A 234 -9.48 8.94 25.01
C PHE A 234 -10.67 9.56 24.25
N ARG A 235 -11.91 9.14 24.54
CA ARG A 235 -13.10 9.68 23.88
C ARG A 235 -13.39 11.14 24.23
N ARG A 236 -12.81 11.65 25.31
CA ARG A 236 -13.01 13.03 25.78
C ARG A 236 -11.98 14.01 25.19
N GLY A 237 -10.89 13.52 24.60
CA GLY A 237 -9.82 14.33 24.01
C GLY A 237 -9.81 14.38 22.49
N LEU A 238 -10.77 13.70 21.83
CA LEU A 238 -11.13 13.91 20.43
C LEU A 238 -12.10 15.09 20.33
#